data_AF-A0A369T5V5-F1
#
_entry.id   AF-A0A369T5V5-F1
#
_cell.length_a   1.000
_cell.length_b   1.000
_cell.length_c   1.000
_cell.angle_alpha   90.00
_cell.angle_beta   90.00
_cell.angle_gamma   90.00
#
_symmetry.space_group_name_H-M   'P 1'
#
loop_
_entity.id
_entity.type
_entity.pdbx_description
1 polymer ?
#
loop_
_entity_poly.entity_id
_entity_poly.type
_entity_poly.pdbx_seq_one_letter_code
_entity_poly.pdbx_strand_id
1 'polypeptide(L)'
;MAEIEVEIIRPVNPAGRSFITNVYGAVAARDREIIDKYKREFTKIVQRLGFKIEETIGTGKLITGKIVLVVDENKKPLKAYSLEISVWNIEKTLKEKIEVAL
;
A
#
# COMPACT_ATOMS: atom_id res chain seq x y z
N MET A 1 12.80 10.07 -15.65
CA MET A 1 11.74 9.41 -14.84
C MET A 1 12.34 8.18 -14.18
N ALA A 2 11.95 7.88 -12.95
CA ALA A 2 12.41 6.69 -12.23
C ALA A 2 11.22 5.90 -11.66
N GLU A 3 11.39 4.59 -11.54
CA GLU A 3 10.39 3.68 -10.99
C GLU A 3 10.89 3.10 -9.67
N ILE A 4 10.03 3.11 -8.66
CA ILE A 4 10.32 2.59 -7.33
C ILE A 4 9.36 1.46 -7.06
N GLU A 5 9.87 0.24 -7.13
CA GLU A 5 9.11 -0.94 -6.75
C GLU A 5 8.93 -1.00 -5.23
N VAL A 6 7.74 -1.38 -4.80
CA VAL A 6 7.36 -1.54 -3.40
C VAL A 6 6.67 -2.87 -3.24
N GLU A 7 7.20 -3.69 -2.34
CA GLU A 7 6.61 -4.99 -2.02
C GLU A 7 5.80 -4.91 -0.73
N ILE A 8 4.54 -5.33 -0.82
CA ILE A 8 3.57 -5.41 0.25
C ILE A 8 3.56 -6.86 0.73
N ILE A 9 4.40 -7.16 1.71
CA ILE A 9 4.64 -8.52 2.20
C ILE A 9 3.49 -9.00 3.09
N ARG A 10 2.94 -8.11 3.93
CA ARG A 10 1.86 -8.44 4.87
C ARG A 10 0.50 -8.10 4.27
N PRO A 11 -0.51 -8.99 4.40
CA PRO A 11 -1.86 -8.69 3.94
C PRO A 11 -2.39 -7.38 4.53
N VAL A 12 -2.84 -6.47 3.67
CA VAL A 12 -3.43 -5.19 4.08
C VAL A 12 -4.69 -4.88 3.30
N ASN A 13 -5.63 -4.18 3.94
CA ASN A 13 -6.76 -3.60 3.23
C ASN A 13 -6.24 -2.42 2.38
N PRO A 14 -6.41 -2.45 1.04
CA PRO A 14 -5.89 -1.41 0.15
C PRO A 14 -6.53 -0.03 0.36
N ALA A 15 -7.77 0.04 0.85
CA ALA A 15 -8.44 1.29 1.23
C ALA A 15 -8.10 1.75 2.66
N GLY A 16 -7.43 0.91 3.45
CA GLY A 16 -7.08 1.18 4.83
C GLY A 16 -5.81 2.02 4.99
N ARG A 17 -5.70 2.72 6.13
CA ARG A 17 -4.50 3.50 6.48
C ARG A 17 -3.21 2.67 6.48
N SER A 18 -3.29 1.40 6.85
CA SER A 18 -2.13 0.49 6.90
C SER A 18 -1.49 0.28 5.52
N PHE A 19 -2.27 0.30 4.43
CA PHE A 19 -1.72 0.24 3.08
C PHE A 19 -0.82 1.44 2.80
N ILE A 20 -1.31 2.66 3.05
CA ILE A 20 -0.52 3.88 2.88
C ILE A 20 0.73 3.85 3.76
N THR A 21 0.62 3.45 5.03
CA THR A 21 1.76 3.38 5.95
C THR A 21 2.82 2.37 5.48
N ASN A 22 2.43 1.21 4.97
CA ASN A 22 3.37 0.22 4.45
C ASN A 22 4.10 0.73 3.21
N VAL A 23 3.36 1.30 2.26
CA VAL A 23 3.96 1.87 1.04
C VAL A 23 4.86 3.05 1.40
N TYR A 24 4.44 3.90 2.34
CA TYR A 24 5.26 4.97 2.89
C TYR A 24 6.58 4.45 3.45
N GLY A 25 6.52 3.42 4.31
CA GLY A 25 7.72 2.87 4.93
C GLY A 25 8.70 2.31 3.89
N ALA A 26 8.18 1.58 2.90
CA ALA A 26 8.98 1.03 1.82
C ALA A 26 9.63 2.10 0.94
N VAL A 27 8.88 3.14 0.56
CA VAL A 27 9.42 4.26 -0.24
C VAL A 27 10.41 5.07 0.57
N ALA A 28 10.10 5.40 1.83
CA ALA A 28 11.00 6.16 2.70
C ALA A 28 12.33 5.45 2.96
N ALA A 29 12.32 4.11 3.03
CA ALA A 29 13.53 3.31 3.18
C ALA A 29 14.42 3.31 1.92
N ARG A 30 13.81 3.46 0.73
CA ARG A 30 14.54 3.51 -0.54
C ARG A 30 15.02 4.93 -0.88
N ASP A 31 14.13 5.91 -0.75
CA ASP A 31 14.41 7.31 -1.02
C ASP A 31 13.50 8.22 -0.19
N ARG A 32 14.03 8.61 0.97
CA ARG A 32 13.31 9.44 1.94
C ARG A 32 12.95 10.83 1.42
N GLU A 33 13.70 11.35 0.46
CA GLU A 33 13.53 12.71 -0.06
C GLU A 33 12.17 12.89 -0.75
N ILE A 34 11.66 11.83 -1.40
CA ILE A 34 10.31 11.81 -2.00
C ILE A 34 9.26 12.15 -0.95
N ILE A 35 9.40 11.54 0.22
CA ILE A 35 8.46 11.69 1.30
C ILE A 35 8.60 13.07 1.93
N ASP A 36 9.83 13.50 2.23
CA ASP A 36 10.07 14.78 2.91
C ASP A 36 9.59 15.97 2.05
N LYS A 37 9.74 15.90 0.72
CA LYS A 37 9.32 16.96 -0.21
C LYS A 37 7.87 16.85 -0.66
N TYR A 38 7.39 15.64 -0.93
CA TYR A 38 6.12 15.41 -1.64
C TYR A 38 5.14 14.51 -0.89
N LYS A 39 5.19 14.51 0.45
CA LYS A 39 4.31 13.71 1.32
C LYS A 39 2.84 13.75 0.91
N ARG A 40 2.34 14.94 0.56
CA ARG A 40 0.92 15.17 0.25
C ARG A 40 0.53 14.52 -1.08
N GLU A 41 1.31 14.73 -2.12
CA GLU A 41 1.14 14.16 -3.46
C GLU A 41 1.28 12.64 -3.43
N PHE A 42 2.33 12.16 -2.76
CA PHE A 42 2.56 10.73 -2.51
C PHE A 42 1.33 10.08 -1.86
N THR A 43 0.87 10.64 -0.73
CA THR A 43 -0.28 10.09 0.01
C THR A 43 -1.53 10.05 -0.87
N LYS A 44 -1.79 11.11 -1.65
CA LYS A 44 -2.94 11.16 -2.59
C LYS A 44 -2.85 10.09 -3.67
N ILE A 45 -1.68 9.90 -4.27
CA ILE A 45 -1.48 8.89 -5.34
C ILE A 45 -1.66 7.48 -4.78
N VAL A 46 -1.03 7.17 -3.64
CA VAL A 46 -1.13 5.85 -3.02
C VAL A 46 -2.56 5.58 -2.56
N GLN A 47 -3.24 6.55 -1.97
CA GLN A 47 -4.64 6.41 -1.57
C GLN A 47 -5.54 6.12 -2.78
N ARG A 48 -5.38 6.87 -3.89
CA ARG A 48 -6.14 6.62 -5.13
C ARG A 48 -5.86 5.25 -5.73
N LEU A 49 -4.61 4.79 -5.68
CA LEU A 49 -4.26 3.44 -6.09
C LEU A 49 -4.98 2.41 -5.22
N GLY A 50 -4.97 2.58 -3.90
CA GLY A 50 -5.67 1.72 -2.96
C GLY A 50 -7.17 1.61 -3.24
N PHE A 51 -7.84 2.75 -3.46
CA PHE A 51 -9.26 2.76 -3.83
C PHE A 51 -9.52 2.07 -5.17
N LYS A 52 -8.69 2.31 -6.19
CA LYS A 52 -8.86 1.66 -7.49
C LYS A 52 -8.64 0.15 -7.42
N ILE A 53 -7.74 -0.31 -6.56
CA ILE A 53 -7.57 -1.75 -6.29
C ILE A 53 -8.84 -2.28 -5.60
N GLU A 54 -9.36 -1.61 -4.58
CA GLU A 54 -10.60 -2.02 -3.89
C GLU A 54 -11.81 -2.08 -4.85
N GLU A 55 -11.97 -1.09 -5.72
CA GLU A 55 -13.01 -1.09 -6.77
C GLU A 55 -12.89 -2.30 -7.71
N THR A 56 -11.67 -2.75 -7.98
CA THR A 56 -11.40 -3.87 -8.88
C THR A 56 -11.65 -5.23 -8.20
N ILE A 57 -11.24 -5.38 -6.94
CA ILE A 57 -11.30 -6.67 -6.24
C ILE A 57 -12.55 -6.83 -5.38
N GLY A 58 -13.25 -5.75 -5.04
CA GLY A 58 -14.35 -5.71 -4.08
C GLY A 58 -13.91 -5.34 -2.66
N THR A 59 -14.84 -4.79 -1.88
CA THR A 59 -14.60 -4.28 -0.52
C THR A 59 -14.29 -5.40 0.48
N GLY A 60 -13.58 -5.04 1.55
CA GLY A 60 -13.33 -5.96 2.69
C GLY A 60 -12.28 -7.05 2.43
N LYS A 61 -11.56 -6.98 1.30
CA LYS A 61 -10.47 -7.90 0.97
C LYS A 61 -9.11 -7.36 1.41
N LEU A 62 -8.17 -8.28 1.61
CA LEU A 62 -6.77 -7.93 1.89
C LEU A 62 -5.91 -8.23 0.67
N ILE A 63 -4.79 -7.53 0.53
CA ILE A 63 -3.85 -7.71 -0.57
C ILE A 63 -2.40 -7.86 -0.08
N THR A 64 -1.63 -8.63 -0.83
CA THR A 64 -0.16 -8.57 -0.87
C THR A 64 0.29 -8.39 -2.31
N GLY A 65 1.55 -8.07 -2.54
CA GLY A 65 2.12 -8.02 -3.90
C GLY A 65 3.02 -6.83 -4.14
N LYS A 66 3.22 -6.48 -5.41
CA LYS A 66 4.17 -5.46 -5.84
C LYS A 66 3.45 -4.30 -6.51
N ILE A 67 3.79 -3.09 -6.08
CA ILE A 67 3.36 -1.85 -6.70
C ILE A 67 4.57 -1.03 -7.14
N VAL A 68 4.36 -0.13 -8.08
CA VAL A 68 5.39 0.77 -8.60
C VAL A 68 4.93 2.20 -8.37
N LEU A 69 5.81 3.02 -7.80
CA LEU A 69 5.69 4.47 -7.78
C LEU A 69 6.58 5.05 -8.87
N VAL A 70 6.00 5.83 -9.78
CA VAL A 70 6.74 6.54 -10.82
C VAL A 70 6.96 7.98 -10.39
N VAL A 71 8.22 8.42 -10.45
CA VAL A 71 8.64 9.77 -10.09
C VAL A 71 9.33 10.50 -11.26
N ASP A 72 9.24 11.83 -11.27
CA ASP A 72 9.98 12.67 -12.20
C ASP A 72 11.46 12.85 -11.78
N GLU A 73 12.20 13.67 -12.51
CA GLU A 73 13.61 13.97 -12.23
C GLU A 73 13.83 14.72 -10.91
N ASN A 74 12.79 15.41 -10.41
CA ASN A 74 12.79 16.07 -9.11
C ASN A 74 12.29 15.17 -7.99
N LYS A 75 12.10 13.86 -8.25
CA LYS A 75 11.52 12.88 -7.32
C LYS A 75 10.06 13.14 -6.97
N LYS A 76 9.35 13.96 -7.75
CA LYS A 76 7.93 14.21 -7.56
C LYS A 76 7.11 12.98 -7.99
N PRO A 77 6.22 12.47 -7.12
CA PRO A 77 5.27 11.42 -7.48
C PRO A 77 4.37 11.83 -8.64
N LEU A 78 4.38 11.04 -9.72
CA LEU A 78 3.53 11.26 -10.90
C LEU A 78 2.35 10.31 -10.96
N LYS A 79 2.60 9.01 -10.78
CA LYS A 79 1.58 7.95 -10.81
C LYS A 79 2.05 6.74 -10.01
N ALA A 80 1.11 5.84 -9.69
CA ALA A 80 1.42 4.53 -9.17
C ALA A 80 0.53 3.48 -9.83
N TYR A 81 1.04 2.26 -9.94
CA TYR A 81 0.31 1.11 -10.49
C TYR A 81 0.76 -0.18 -9.81
N SER A 82 -0.07 -1.21 -9.86
CA SER A 82 0.29 -2.54 -9.37
C SER A 82 0.95 -3.36 -10.48
N LEU A 83 2.05 -4.03 -10.16
CA LEU A 83 2.66 -5.04 -11.03
C LEU A 83 1.99 -6.39 -10.84
N GLU A 84 1.83 -6.80 -9.59
CA GLU A 84 1.25 -8.08 -9.20
C GLU A 84 0.52 -7.92 -7.87
N ILE A 85 -0.69 -8.47 -7.74
CA ILE A 85 -1.45 -8.46 -6.50
C ILE A 85 -2.01 -9.86 -6.25
N SER A 86 -1.76 -10.38 -5.05
CA SER A 86 -2.48 -11.52 -4.50
C SER A 86 -3.61 -11.03 -3.60
N VAL A 87 -4.79 -11.60 -3.77
CA VAL A 87 -6.00 -11.22 -3.04
C VAL A 87 -6.32 -12.28 -2.00
N TRP A 88 -6.51 -11.83 -0.76
CA TRP A 88 -6.81 -12.66 0.39
C TRP A 88 -8.23 -12.40 0.88
N ASN A 89 -8.96 -13.47 1.16
CA ASN A 89 -10.31 -13.41 1.73
C ASN A 89 -10.28 -13.79 3.21
N ILE A 90 -11.31 -13.35 3.93
CA ILE A 90 -11.55 -13.77 5.32
C ILE A 90 -12.13 -15.19 5.27
N GLU A 91 -11.41 -16.16 5.83
CA GLU A 91 -11.89 -17.55 5.90
C GLU A 91 -12.79 -17.80 7.11
N LYS A 92 -12.46 -17.20 8.27
CA LYS A 92 -13.19 -17.41 9.52
C LYS A 92 -13.14 -16.15 10.38
N THR A 93 -14.25 -15.86 11.05
CA THR A 93 -14.32 -14.87 12.11
C THR A 93 -14.50 -15.58 13.44
N LEU A 94 -13.54 -15.41 14.36
CA LEU A 94 -13.62 -15.95 15.72
C LEU A 94 -14.39 -14.95 16.60
N LYS A 95 -15.43 -15.42 17.27
CA LYS A 95 -16.20 -14.63 18.27
C LYS A 95 -15.98 -15.12 19.70
N GLU A 96 -15.11 -16.10 19.88
CA GLU A 96 -14.78 -16.67 21.18
C GLU A 96 -13.73 -15.83 21.91
N LYS A 97 -13.79 -15.86 23.24
CA LYS A 97 -12.84 -15.16 24.11
C LYS A 97 -11.53 -15.95 24.15
N ILE A 98 -10.49 -15.45 23.49
CA ILE A 98 -9.14 -16.03 23.51
C ILE A 98 -8.31 -15.22 24.52
N GLU A 99 -7.94 -15.83 25.64
CA GLU A 99 -7.15 -15.19 26.70
C GLU A 99 -5.87 -15.97 26.96
N VAL A 100 -4.82 -15.26 27.37
CA VAL A 100 -3.55 -15.85 27.81
C VAL A 100 -3.20 -15.29 29.19
N ALA A 101 -2.76 -16.15 30.10
CA ALA A 101 -2.16 -15.77 31.38
C ALA A 101 -0.66 -16.08 31.32
N LEU A 102 0.16 -15.22 31.91
CA LEU A 102 1.61 -15.39 32.02
C LEU A 102 1.97 -16.44 33.08
#